data_AF-A0A7S3Q9J2-F1
#
_entry.id   AF-A0A7S3Q9J2-F1
#
_cell.length_a   1.000
_cell.length_b   1.000
_cell.length_c   1.000
_cell.angle_alpha   90.00
_cell.angle_beta   90.00
_cell.angle_gamma   90.00
#
_symmetry.space_group_name_H-M   'P 1'
#
loop_
_entity.id
_entity.type
_entity.pdbx_description
1 polymer ?
#
loop_
_entity_poly.entity_id
_entity_poly.type
_entity_poly.pdbx_seq_one_letter_code
_entity_poly.pdbx_strand_id
1 'polypeptide(L)'
;MKKEIMNWNHPLLLLSLILLGASIDSTKADIVWPEYNQQCRDDAGPPYLDDSPNEKYHDGSAAYPVLAQNGECAEPMKEACSSRPDPKTAYLEGPISCGGNGWYCRIFNDEANGWENINLNGDVNFGQCNREDSFEDAGFDQDGHCHGSSDDSTYYWWIRDHWHRQYNGKVRCCCGWFEGGTQALYGRRIANRCDYRRLVTKDENVNNCRDANEDHNMGFDDIGCDPQYRNQIGEAIPEDDSVCWEIERFGFTENGGPSYGVHAVLAINALLLFVLF
;
A
#
# COMPACT_ATOMS: atom_id res chain seq x y z
N MET A 1 -82.95 -37.29 -26.59
CA MET A 1 -81.65 -37.72 -26.02
C MET A 1 -80.67 -36.58 -26.28
N LYS A 2 -80.61 -35.58 -25.37
CA LYS A 2 -79.59 -35.37 -24.31
C LYS A 2 -78.17 -35.33 -24.90
N LYS A 3 -77.62 -34.12 -25.11
CA LYS A 3 -76.74 -33.35 -24.19
C LYS A 3 -75.55 -34.21 -23.76
N GLU A 4 -74.30 -33.81 -24.01
CA GLU A 4 -73.66 -32.75 -23.25
C GLU A 4 -72.56 -31.99 -24.01
N ILE A 5 -72.44 -30.73 -23.58
CA ILE A 5 -71.45 -29.70 -23.95
C ILE A 5 -70.28 -29.85 -22.98
N MET A 6 -69.04 -29.88 -23.46
CA MET A 6 -67.87 -29.76 -22.58
C MET A 6 -66.94 -28.64 -23.07
N ASN A 7 -67.08 -27.53 -22.36
CA ASN A 7 -66.22 -26.35 -22.35
C ASN A 7 -64.84 -26.71 -21.82
N TRP A 8 -63.77 -26.30 -22.51
CA TRP A 8 -62.41 -26.29 -21.94
C TRP A 8 -61.91 -24.85 -21.94
N ASN A 9 -61.84 -24.28 -20.73
CA ASN A 9 -61.28 -22.98 -20.43
C ASN A 9 -59.77 -23.00 -20.70
N HIS A 10 -59.28 -22.02 -21.46
CA HIS A 10 -57.86 -21.66 -21.49
C HIS A 10 -57.52 -20.83 -20.25
N PRO A 11 -56.52 -21.22 -19.44
CA PRO A 11 -55.91 -20.28 -18.51
C PRO A 11 -54.87 -19.46 -19.29
N LEU A 12 -55.09 -18.15 -19.35
CA LEU A 12 -54.05 -17.18 -19.68
C LEU A 12 -52.88 -17.35 -18.70
N LEU A 13 -51.72 -17.75 -19.20
CA LEU A 13 -50.45 -17.64 -18.47
C LEU A 13 -50.04 -16.16 -18.48
N LEU A 14 -50.29 -15.45 -17.38
CA LEU A 14 -49.67 -14.16 -17.09
C LEU A 14 -48.21 -14.41 -16.70
N LEU A 15 -47.29 -14.21 -17.65
CA LEU A 15 -45.85 -14.10 -17.36
C LEU A 15 -45.62 -12.81 -16.57
N SER A 16 -45.51 -12.93 -15.24
CA SER A 16 -45.10 -11.84 -14.37
C SER A 16 -43.58 -11.70 -14.47
N LEU A 17 -43.12 -10.75 -15.29
CA LEU A 17 -41.72 -10.35 -15.36
C LEU A 17 -41.40 -9.57 -14.08
N ILE A 18 -40.97 -10.26 -13.03
CA ILE A 18 -40.42 -9.63 -11.83
C ILE A 18 -39.03 -9.13 -12.22
N LEU A 19 -38.93 -7.86 -12.63
CA LEU A 19 -37.67 -7.12 -12.54
C LEU A 19 -37.35 -7.00 -11.04
N LEU A 20 -36.51 -7.91 -10.54
CA LEU A 20 -35.71 -7.60 -9.36
C LEU A 20 -34.75 -6.49 -9.79
N GLY A 21 -35.17 -5.25 -9.55
CA GLY A 21 -34.23 -4.14 -9.45
C GLY A 21 -33.32 -4.46 -8.28
N ALA A 22 -32.15 -5.02 -8.57
CA ALA A 22 -31.03 -4.98 -7.65
C ALA A 22 -30.70 -3.50 -7.49
N SER A 23 -31.20 -2.90 -6.41
CA SER A 23 -30.69 -1.64 -5.89
C SER A 23 -29.21 -1.87 -5.61
N ILE A 24 -28.36 -1.43 -6.53
CA ILE A 24 -26.95 -1.26 -6.27
C ILE A 24 -26.89 -0.06 -5.33
N ASP A 25 -27.08 -0.32 -4.03
CA ASP A 25 -26.63 0.62 -3.01
C ASP A 25 -25.12 0.69 -3.18
N SER A 26 -24.68 1.69 -3.95
CA SER A 26 -23.32 2.20 -3.88
C SER A 26 -23.21 2.83 -2.49
N THR A 27 -23.02 1.99 -1.48
CA THR A 27 -22.40 2.43 -0.25
C THR A 27 -21.02 2.88 -0.70
N LYS A 28 -20.86 4.20 -0.92
CA LYS A 28 -19.57 4.82 -0.68
C LYS A 28 -19.21 4.34 0.72
N ALA A 29 -18.31 3.36 0.81
CA ALA A 29 -17.77 2.96 2.09
C ALA A 29 -17.23 4.26 2.67
N ASP A 30 -17.90 4.78 3.70
CA ASP A 30 -17.37 5.88 4.48
C ASP A 30 -15.97 5.42 4.86
N ILE A 31 -14.97 6.18 4.41
CA ILE A 31 -13.60 5.83 4.73
C ILE A 31 -13.50 6.01 6.24
N VAL A 32 -13.52 4.91 6.99
CA VAL A 32 -13.21 4.94 8.42
C VAL A 32 -11.71 5.12 8.51
N TRP A 33 -11.30 6.38 8.50
CA TRP A 33 -9.93 6.79 8.78
C TRP A 33 -9.57 6.42 10.22
N PRO A 34 -8.29 6.11 10.52
CA PRO A 34 -7.87 5.94 11.90
C PRO A 34 -8.31 7.14 12.75
N GLU A 35 -8.83 6.90 13.95
CA GLU A 35 -9.39 7.98 14.80
C GLU A 35 -8.36 9.04 15.19
N TYR A 36 -7.06 8.75 15.05
CA TYR A 36 -5.98 9.65 15.42
C TYR A 36 -4.80 9.53 14.46
N ASN A 37 -4.00 10.59 14.40
CA ASN A 37 -2.83 10.70 13.55
C ASN A 37 -1.62 9.99 14.18
N GLN A 38 -0.89 9.16 13.41
CA GLN A 38 0.37 8.55 13.85
C GLN A 38 1.61 9.19 13.20
N GLN A 39 1.45 10.33 12.54
CA GLN A 39 2.55 11.04 11.91
C GLN A 39 3.33 11.86 12.95
N CYS A 40 4.66 11.71 12.93
CA CYS A 40 5.58 12.53 13.70
C CYS A 40 6.00 13.78 12.93
N ARG A 41 6.76 14.68 13.57
CA ARG A 41 7.15 15.95 12.96
C ARG A 41 8.00 15.78 11.70
N ASP A 42 8.90 14.80 11.69
CA ASP A 42 9.85 14.56 10.61
C ASP A 42 9.29 13.50 9.61
N ASP A 43 8.15 12.86 9.90
CA ASP A 43 7.40 12.04 8.93
C ASP A 43 6.82 12.95 7.82
N ALA A 44 6.78 12.47 6.58
CA ALA A 44 6.30 13.21 5.43
C ALA A 44 4.82 12.96 5.11
N GLY A 45 4.23 13.90 4.38
CA GLY A 45 2.81 13.93 4.05
C GLY A 45 2.02 14.82 5.03
N PRO A 46 0.86 15.34 4.64
CA PRO A 46 0.01 16.07 5.59
C PRO A 46 -0.57 15.10 6.62
N PRO A 47 -0.93 15.50 7.85
CA PRO A 47 -1.88 14.74 8.66
C PRO A 47 -3.11 14.36 7.81
N TYR A 48 -3.66 13.15 7.96
CA TYR A 48 -4.87 12.77 7.21
C TYR A 48 -6.04 13.76 7.37
N LEU A 49 -6.03 14.53 8.46
CA LEU A 49 -6.99 15.60 8.75
C LEU A 49 -6.95 16.74 7.73
N ASP A 50 -5.86 16.87 6.96
CA ASP A 50 -5.66 17.90 5.95
C ASP A 50 -5.91 17.39 4.52
N ASP A 51 -6.26 16.11 4.33
CA ASP A 51 -6.60 15.56 3.01
C ASP A 51 -7.93 16.16 2.51
N SER A 52 -8.00 16.45 1.21
CA SER A 52 -9.22 16.98 0.58
C SER A 52 -10.42 16.07 0.84
N PRO A 53 -11.59 16.60 1.24
CA PRO A 53 -12.77 15.80 1.42
C PRO A 53 -13.11 15.02 0.14
N ASN A 54 -13.21 13.69 0.24
CA ASN A 54 -13.53 12.75 -0.85
C ASN A 54 -12.40 12.43 -1.84
N GLU A 55 -11.16 12.82 -1.57
CA GLU A 55 -10.00 12.43 -2.40
C GLU A 55 -9.01 11.63 -1.55
N LYS A 56 -8.51 10.53 -2.09
CA LYS A 56 -7.42 9.75 -1.48
C LYS A 56 -6.08 10.25 -2.03
N TYR A 57 -5.03 10.17 -1.22
CA TYR A 57 -3.67 10.60 -1.62
C TYR A 57 -3.11 9.86 -2.86
N HIS A 58 -3.69 8.70 -3.19
CA HIS A 58 -3.31 7.85 -4.32
C HIS A 58 -4.32 7.88 -5.48
N ASP A 59 -5.35 8.71 -5.42
CA ASP A 59 -6.27 8.89 -6.53
C ASP A 59 -5.53 9.38 -7.78
N GLY A 60 -5.89 8.83 -8.95
CA GLY A 60 -5.22 9.15 -10.22
C GLY A 60 -3.81 8.56 -10.39
N SER A 61 -3.26 7.87 -9.40
CA SER A 61 -1.95 7.22 -9.53
C SER A 61 -2.00 5.91 -10.33
N ALA A 62 -0.86 5.53 -10.91
CA ALA A 62 -0.71 4.29 -11.68
C ALA A 62 -0.41 3.05 -10.80
N ALA A 63 -0.34 3.21 -9.48
CA ALA A 63 -0.06 2.11 -8.55
C ALA A 63 -1.14 1.03 -8.64
N TYR A 64 -0.72 -0.23 -8.61
CA TYR A 64 -1.65 -1.37 -8.64
C TYR A 64 -1.15 -2.53 -7.77
N PRO A 65 -2.07 -3.29 -7.13
CA PRO A 65 -1.72 -4.44 -6.32
C PRO A 65 -1.38 -5.64 -7.21
N VAL A 66 -0.42 -6.45 -6.77
CA VAL A 66 -0.22 -7.79 -7.33
C VAL A 66 -1.19 -8.74 -6.64
N LEU A 67 -2.17 -9.24 -7.41
CA LEU A 67 -3.16 -10.19 -6.94
C LEU A 67 -2.61 -11.62 -7.04
N ALA A 68 -3.14 -12.52 -6.21
CA ALA A 68 -2.85 -13.94 -6.33
C ALA A 68 -3.29 -14.49 -7.69
N GLN A 69 -2.81 -15.66 -8.08
CA GLN A 69 -3.08 -16.25 -9.42
C GLN A 69 -4.59 -16.42 -9.72
N ASN A 70 -5.41 -16.57 -8.68
CA ASN A 70 -6.87 -16.66 -8.80
C ASN A 70 -7.57 -15.29 -8.90
N GLY A 71 -6.81 -14.19 -8.93
CA GLY A 71 -7.33 -12.82 -8.93
C GLY A 71 -7.81 -12.34 -7.57
N GLU A 72 -7.57 -13.10 -6.50
CA GLU A 72 -7.91 -12.69 -5.14
C GLU A 72 -6.78 -11.89 -4.50
N CYS A 73 -7.10 -11.16 -3.44
CA CYS A 73 -6.10 -10.48 -2.63
C CYS A 73 -5.24 -11.49 -1.85
N ALA A 74 -3.99 -11.10 -1.59
CA ALA A 74 -3.10 -11.82 -0.71
C ALA A 74 -3.74 -12.04 0.68
N GLU A 75 -3.37 -13.12 1.37
CA GLU A 75 -3.98 -13.49 2.65
C GLU A 75 -3.99 -12.35 3.68
N PRO A 76 -2.87 -11.62 3.91
CA PRO A 76 -2.85 -10.51 4.88
C PRO A 76 -3.75 -9.34 4.47
N MET A 77 -4.14 -9.25 3.20
CA MET A 77 -4.93 -8.16 2.62
C MET A 77 -6.43 -8.49 2.49
N LYS A 78 -6.86 -9.72 2.83
CA LYS A 78 -8.25 -10.15 2.62
C LYS A 78 -9.28 -9.26 3.32
N GLU A 79 -9.00 -8.86 4.57
CA GLU A 79 -9.90 -7.99 5.33
C GLU A 79 -10.02 -6.61 4.67
N ALA A 80 -8.90 -6.00 4.27
CA ALA A 80 -8.91 -4.75 3.52
C ALA A 80 -9.71 -4.87 2.22
N CYS A 81 -9.49 -5.93 1.44
CA CYS A 81 -10.23 -6.10 0.19
C CYS A 81 -11.73 -6.33 0.39
N SER A 82 -12.15 -6.88 1.53
CA SER A 82 -13.57 -7.01 1.86
C SER A 82 -14.22 -5.72 2.34
N SER A 83 -13.44 -4.76 2.84
CA SER A 83 -13.92 -3.53 3.46
C SER A 83 -13.69 -2.26 2.64
N ARG A 84 -12.76 -2.29 1.66
CA ARG A 84 -12.43 -1.18 0.77
C ARG A 84 -13.12 -1.33 -0.58
N PRO A 85 -13.35 -0.22 -1.32
CA PRO A 85 -14.07 -0.24 -2.59
C PRO A 85 -13.35 -1.02 -3.72
N ASP A 86 -12.03 -1.14 -3.65
CA ASP A 86 -11.23 -1.80 -4.68
C ASP A 86 -9.89 -2.32 -4.11
N PRO A 87 -9.21 -3.26 -4.78
CA PRO A 87 -7.94 -3.82 -4.33
C PRO A 87 -6.79 -2.81 -4.22
N LYS A 88 -6.75 -1.77 -5.07
CA LYS A 88 -5.70 -0.74 -5.00
C LYS A 88 -5.81 0.02 -3.69
N THR A 89 -7.02 0.47 -3.36
CA THR A 89 -7.34 1.09 -2.07
C THR A 89 -7.00 0.14 -0.93
N ALA A 90 -7.39 -1.13 -1.02
CA ALA A 90 -7.08 -2.12 0.01
C ALA A 90 -5.58 -2.24 0.30
N TYR A 91 -4.75 -2.33 -0.73
CA TYR A 91 -3.30 -2.50 -0.58
C TYR A 91 -2.61 -1.22 -0.11
N LEU A 92 -3.08 -0.04 -0.53
CA LEU A 92 -2.50 1.23 -0.10
C LEU A 92 -3.01 1.71 1.27
N GLU A 93 -4.15 1.19 1.74
CA GLU A 93 -4.77 1.67 2.98
C GLU A 93 -4.87 0.64 4.11
N GLY A 94 -4.79 -0.65 3.80
CA GLY A 94 -5.07 -1.71 4.76
C GLY A 94 -6.54 -1.72 5.23
N PRO A 95 -6.83 -2.32 6.40
CA PRO A 95 -5.89 -2.90 7.36
C PRO A 95 -5.19 -4.17 6.86
N ILE A 96 -3.99 -4.42 7.35
CA ILE A 96 -3.31 -5.71 7.18
C ILE A 96 -3.63 -6.63 8.35
N SER A 97 -3.53 -7.94 8.13
CA SER A 97 -3.75 -8.96 9.16
C SER A 97 -2.55 -9.88 9.26
N CYS A 98 -1.57 -9.49 10.08
CA CYS A 98 -0.36 -10.28 10.33
C CYS A 98 -0.43 -11.10 11.62
N GLY A 99 -1.59 -11.11 12.29
CA GLY A 99 -1.84 -11.93 13.47
C GLY A 99 -0.94 -11.61 14.65
N GLY A 100 -0.45 -10.37 14.74
CA GLY A 100 0.48 -9.92 15.78
C GLY A 100 1.95 -10.31 15.57
N ASN A 101 2.31 -10.85 14.40
CA ASN A 101 3.71 -11.15 14.06
C ASN A 101 4.48 -9.91 13.56
N GLY A 102 3.79 -8.77 13.46
CA GLY A 102 4.31 -7.58 12.80
C GLY A 102 4.47 -7.78 11.30
N TRP A 103 4.96 -6.74 10.64
CA TRP A 103 5.13 -6.68 9.20
C TRP A 103 6.44 -6.00 8.84
N TYR A 104 6.90 -6.22 7.61
CA TYR A 104 7.96 -5.44 7.00
C TYR A 104 7.66 -5.22 5.53
N CYS A 105 8.22 -4.15 4.98
CA CYS A 105 8.12 -3.77 3.59
C CYS A 105 9.50 -3.37 3.08
N ARG A 106 9.78 -3.74 1.83
CA ARG A 106 10.92 -3.26 1.05
C ARG A 106 10.42 -2.56 -0.19
N ILE A 107 11.03 -1.43 -0.53
CA ILE A 107 10.83 -0.70 -1.78
C ILE A 107 12.07 -0.89 -2.63
N PHE A 108 11.87 -1.41 -3.83
CA PHE A 108 12.90 -1.64 -4.84
C PHE A 108 12.83 -0.59 -5.93
N ASN A 109 14.00 -0.23 -6.46
CA ASN A 109 14.06 0.53 -7.70
C ASN A 109 13.39 -0.27 -8.84
N ASP A 110 12.45 0.37 -9.54
CA ASP A 110 11.65 -0.22 -10.62
C ASP A 110 11.87 0.47 -11.99
N GLU A 111 12.96 1.24 -12.13
CA GLU A 111 13.31 1.95 -13.37
C GLU A 111 13.50 1.01 -14.55
N ALA A 112 14.00 -0.20 -14.30
CA ALA A 112 14.16 -1.23 -15.32
C ALA A 112 12.82 -1.63 -15.97
N ASN A 113 11.70 -1.45 -15.27
CA ASN A 113 10.34 -1.69 -15.76
C ASN A 113 9.62 -0.40 -16.20
N GLY A 114 10.38 0.70 -16.34
CA GLY A 114 9.88 1.98 -16.83
C GLY A 114 9.13 2.81 -15.80
N TRP A 115 9.32 2.54 -14.50
CA TRP A 115 8.80 3.37 -13.42
C TRP A 115 9.91 4.24 -12.83
N GLU A 116 9.84 5.54 -13.08
CA GLU A 116 10.91 6.49 -12.71
C GLU A 116 11.12 6.56 -11.20
N ASN A 117 12.38 6.44 -10.78
CA ASN A 117 12.81 6.72 -9.42
C ASN A 117 12.83 8.24 -9.19
N ILE A 118 12.19 8.71 -8.12
CA ILE A 118 12.19 10.13 -7.78
C ILE A 118 13.16 10.39 -6.62
N ASN A 119 12.87 9.85 -5.43
CA ASN A 119 13.68 10.08 -4.23
C ASN A 119 14.24 8.80 -3.59
N LEU A 120 13.80 7.61 -4.00
CA LEU A 120 14.18 6.34 -3.36
C LEU A 120 15.70 6.15 -3.32
N ASN A 121 16.42 6.45 -4.41
CA ASN A 121 17.88 6.27 -4.44
C ASN A 121 18.65 7.31 -3.60
N GLY A 122 17.98 8.35 -3.10
CA GLY A 122 18.57 9.36 -2.23
C GLY A 122 18.51 9.01 -0.74
N ASP A 123 17.68 8.02 -0.38
CA ASP A 123 17.45 7.60 1.00
C ASP A 123 17.23 6.09 1.04
N VAL A 124 18.32 5.35 0.83
CA VAL A 124 18.34 3.88 0.86
C VAL A 124 18.83 3.41 2.23
N ASN A 125 18.28 2.32 2.73
CA ASN A 125 18.57 1.84 4.07
C ASN A 125 18.56 0.31 4.16
N PHE A 126 18.71 -0.44 3.05
CA PHE A 126 18.97 -1.88 3.12
C PHE A 126 19.69 -2.49 1.91
N GLY A 127 20.39 -3.58 2.18
CA GLY A 127 20.98 -4.51 1.22
C GLY A 127 20.33 -5.90 1.32
N GLN A 128 20.21 -6.58 0.18
CA GLN A 128 19.66 -7.93 0.07
C GLN A 128 20.70 -9.00 0.44
N CYS A 129 20.33 -9.91 1.34
CA CYS A 129 21.23 -10.96 1.82
C CYS A 129 21.51 -12.11 0.84
N ASN A 130 21.17 -11.96 -0.44
CA ASN A 130 21.60 -12.87 -1.51
C ASN A 130 22.66 -12.25 -2.44
N ARG A 131 23.17 -11.07 -2.11
CA ARG A 131 24.27 -10.41 -2.82
C ARG A 131 25.54 -10.49 -2.00
N GLU A 132 26.68 -10.76 -2.64
CA GLU A 132 27.97 -10.84 -1.94
C GLU A 132 28.29 -9.51 -1.23
N ASP A 133 28.12 -8.35 -1.90
CA ASP A 133 28.44 -7.04 -1.32
C ASP A 133 27.66 -6.76 -0.03
N SER A 134 26.34 -7.03 -0.04
CA SER A 134 25.48 -6.85 1.14
C SER A 134 25.75 -7.86 2.25
N PHE A 135 26.16 -9.08 1.89
CA PHE A 135 26.44 -10.13 2.85
C PHE A 135 27.77 -9.91 3.58
N GLU A 136 28.79 -9.40 2.87
CA GLU A 136 30.12 -9.13 3.43
C GLU A 136 30.23 -7.77 4.13
N ASP A 137 29.39 -6.81 3.75
CA ASP A 137 29.38 -5.46 4.33
C ASP A 137 28.00 -5.13 4.93
N ALA A 138 27.95 -5.10 6.26
CA ALA A 138 26.74 -4.70 7.00
C ALA A 138 26.30 -3.26 6.69
N GLY A 139 27.22 -2.40 6.23
CA GLY A 139 26.94 -1.01 5.85
C GLY A 139 26.47 -0.86 4.40
N PHE A 140 26.43 -1.93 3.60
CA PHE A 140 25.91 -1.85 2.24
C PHE A 140 24.38 -1.73 2.26
N ASP A 141 23.84 -0.62 1.79
CA ASP A 141 22.42 -0.29 1.91
C ASP A 141 21.77 0.13 0.58
N GLN A 142 22.39 -0.22 -0.54
CA GLN A 142 22.08 0.34 -1.86
C GLN A 142 20.97 -0.39 -2.63
N ASP A 143 20.31 -1.40 -2.03
CA ASP A 143 19.30 -2.21 -2.73
C ASP A 143 17.88 -1.62 -2.62
N GLY A 144 17.68 -0.63 -1.74
CA GLY A 144 16.44 0.13 -1.66
C GLY A 144 16.12 0.62 -0.25
N HIS A 145 14.83 0.67 0.06
CA HIS A 145 14.33 1.16 1.35
C HIS A 145 13.50 0.09 2.08
N CYS A 146 13.70 -0.11 3.38
CA CYS A 146 13.12 -1.15 4.19
C CYS A 146 12.65 -0.59 5.53
N HIS A 147 11.39 -0.88 5.89
CA HIS A 147 10.90 -0.69 7.25
C HIS A 147 10.09 -1.91 7.68
N GLY A 148 9.92 -2.08 8.98
CA GLY A 148 8.84 -2.89 9.51
C GLY A 148 8.34 -2.42 10.87
N SER A 149 7.30 -3.08 11.38
CA SER A 149 6.71 -2.75 12.66
C SER A 149 6.22 -4.00 13.38
N SER A 150 6.10 -3.90 14.72
CA SER A 150 5.41 -4.90 15.52
C SER A 150 3.89 -4.79 15.45
N ASP A 151 3.38 -3.67 14.94
CA ASP A 151 1.97 -3.29 15.05
C ASP A 151 1.38 -3.02 13.66
N ASP A 152 0.37 -3.81 13.30
CA ASP A 152 -0.29 -3.78 11.99
C ASP A 152 -0.95 -2.42 11.71
N SER A 153 -1.36 -1.68 12.75
CA SER A 153 -2.01 -0.37 12.59
C SER A 153 -1.08 0.72 12.08
N THR A 154 0.24 0.49 12.10
CA THR A 154 1.24 1.44 11.60
C THR A 154 1.43 1.37 10.08
N TYR A 155 0.96 0.29 9.42
CA TYR A 155 1.15 0.04 7.98
C TYR A 155 0.63 1.19 7.11
N TYR A 156 -0.62 1.62 7.34
CA TYR A 156 -1.23 2.72 6.58
C TYR A 156 -0.35 3.98 6.59
N TRP A 157 0.18 4.30 7.77
CA TRP A 157 0.98 5.49 7.97
C TRP A 157 2.33 5.40 7.29
N TRP A 158 2.95 4.22 7.31
CA TRP A 158 4.18 3.96 6.59
C TRP A 158 4.01 4.13 5.08
N ILE A 159 3.02 3.45 4.50
CA ILE A 159 2.71 3.54 3.07
C ILE A 159 2.51 4.99 2.67
N ARG A 160 1.72 5.74 3.46
CA ARG A 160 1.40 7.13 3.16
C ARG A 160 2.61 8.05 3.27
N ASP A 161 3.42 7.91 4.32
CA ASP A 161 4.66 8.68 4.50
C ASP A 161 5.61 8.48 3.30
N HIS A 162 5.87 7.22 2.94
CA HIS A 162 6.78 6.87 1.84
C HIS A 162 6.23 7.25 0.47
N TRP A 163 4.90 7.27 0.32
CA TRP A 163 4.24 7.80 -0.86
C TRP A 163 4.55 9.29 -1.04
N HIS A 164 4.38 10.10 0.02
CA HIS A 164 4.64 11.54 -0.03
C HIS A 164 6.12 11.90 -0.12
N ARG A 165 7.01 11.03 0.35
CA ARG A 165 8.46 11.12 0.09
C ARG A 165 8.83 10.78 -1.35
N GLN A 166 7.90 10.26 -2.15
CA GLN A 166 8.14 9.83 -3.53
C GLN A 166 9.26 8.78 -3.62
N TYR A 167 9.23 7.80 -2.71
CA TYR A 167 10.06 6.61 -2.81
C TYR A 167 9.48 5.67 -3.87
N ASN A 168 9.47 6.16 -5.11
CA ASN A 168 8.84 5.51 -6.24
C ASN A 168 9.56 4.20 -6.57
N GLY A 169 8.78 3.13 -6.75
CA GLY A 169 9.34 1.82 -7.01
C GLY A 169 8.33 0.68 -6.91
N LYS A 170 8.84 -0.52 -6.65
CA LYS A 170 8.05 -1.71 -6.35
C LYS A 170 8.10 -1.99 -4.86
N VAL A 171 6.94 -2.12 -4.21
CA VAL A 171 6.83 -2.49 -2.80
C VAL A 171 6.58 -3.99 -2.69
N ARG A 172 7.36 -4.68 -1.85
CA ARG A 172 7.04 -6.01 -1.34
C ARG A 172 7.01 -5.99 0.16
N CYS A 173 5.88 -6.38 0.72
CA CYS A 173 5.66 -6.48 2.15
C CYS A 173 5.36 -7.92 2.55
N CYS A 174 5.70 -8.29 3.78
CA CYS A 174 5.35 -9.57 4.36
C CYS A 174 5.06 -9.43 5.85
N CYS A 175 4.24 -10.35 6.37
CA CYS A 175 4.15 -10.56 7.82
C CYS A 175 5.39 -11.28 8.33
N GLY A 176 5.86 -10.90 9.52
CA GLY A 176 7.04 -11.49 10.15
C GLY A 176 8.13 -10.48 10.44
N TRP A 177 7.82 -9.42 11.19
CA TRP A 177 8.84 -8.53 11.74
C TRP A 177 9.71 -9.31 12.73
N PHE A 178 9.06 -9.87 13.76
CA PHE A 178 9.69 -10.57 14.88
C PHE A 178 10.37 -11.90 14.52
N GLU A 179 11.30 -12.33 15.39
CA GLU A 179 11.83 -13.70 15.35
C GLU A 179 10.70 -14.73 15.50
N GLY A 180 10.59 -15.64 14.54
CA GLY A 180 9.55 -16.67 14.48
C GLY A 180 8.75 -16.66 13.17
N GLY A 181 8.11 -17.77 12.83
CA GLY A 181 7.43 -17.95 11.54
C GLY A 181 8.38 -18.34 10.39
N THR A 182 7.86 -18.40 9.17
CA THR A 182 8.59 -18.89 7.99
C THR A 182 9.54 -17.85 7.38
N GLN A 183 9.42 -16.57 7.76
CA GLN A 183 10.11 -15.43 7.12
C GLN A 183 10.42 -14.26 8.06
N ALA A 184 10.89 -14.53 9.28
CA ALA A 184 11.28 -13.47 10.21
C ALA A 184 12.35 -12.54 9.62
N LEU A 185 12.04 -11.24 9.48
CA LEU A 185 13.00 -10.25 8.99
C LEU A 185 14.16 -10.06 9.96
N TYR A 186 13.90 -10.00 11.28
CA TYR A 186 14.99 -9.98 12.28
C TYR A 186 15.88 -11.23 12.24
N GLY A 187 15.48 -12.29 11.54
CA GLY A 187 16.36 -13.42 11.26
C GLY A 187 17.54 -13.04 10.35
N ARG A 188 17.61 -11.81 9.82
CA ARG A 188 18.68 -11.28 8.95
C ARG A 188 18.96 -12.19 7.75
N ARG A 189 17.90 -12.87 7.30
CA ARG A 189 17.88 -13.74 6.12
C ARG A 189 17.57 -12.96 4.86
N ILE A 190 16.72 -11.93 4.97
CA ILE A 190 16.18 -11.19 3.82
C ILE A 190 17.03 -9.95 3.54
N ALA A 191 17.17 -9.09 4.54
CA ALA A 191 17.93 -7.84 4.46
C ALA A 191 19.01 -7.78 5.54
N ASN A 192 20.09 -7.06 5.25
CA ASN A 192 21.24 -6.90 6.16
C ASN A 192 21.02 -5.80 7.23
N ARG A 193 20.07 -4.90 6.97
CA ARG A 193 19.56 -3.87 7.87
C ARG A 193 18.12 -3.52 7.48
N CYS A 194 17.38 -2.90 8.40
CA CYS A 194 16.03 -2.40 8.13
C CYS A 194 15.59 -1.49 9.28
N ASP A 195 14.93 -0.39 8.94
CA ASP A 195 14.38 0.53 9.92
C ASP A 195 13.12 -0.06 10.55
N TYR A 196 12.78 0.44 11.73
CA TYR A 196 11.53 0.10 12.37
C TYR A 196 10.57 1.27 12.26
N ARG A 197 9.27 1.03 12.36
CA ARG A 197 8.23 2.05 12.51
C ARG A 197 7.49 1.76 13.79
N ARG A 198 7.65 2.61 14.80
CA ARG A 198 6.91 2.44 16.05
C ARG A 198 5.46 2.88 15.91
N LEU A 199 4.62 2.34 16.79
CA LEU A 199 3.31 2.90 17.05
C LEU A 199 3.46 4.26 17.75
N VAL A 200 2.92 5.31 17.12
CA VAL A 200 2.62 6.57 17.80
C VAL A 200 1.23 6.42 18.40
N THR A 201 1.07 6.73 19.68
CA THR A 201 -0.21 6.53 20.39
C THR A 201 -1.02 7.82 20.45
N LYS A 202 -2.33 7.70 20.58
CA LYS A 202 -3.26 8.85 20.68
C LYS A 202 -2.96 9.82 21.82
N ASP A 203 -2.31 9.32 22.88
CA ASP A 203 -2.01 10.08 24.10
C ASP A 203 -0.60 10.71 24.06
N GLU A 204 0.18 10.43 23.01
CA GLU A 204 1.52 10.98 22.83
C GLU A 204 1.46 12.41 22.29
N ASN A 205 2.33 13.28 22.80
CA ASN A 205 2.49 14.61 22.24
C ASN A 205 3.29 14.52 20.94
N VAL A 206 2.61 14.58 19.79
CA VAL A 206 3.24 14.54 18.45
C VAL A 206 4.31 15.61 18.23
N ASN A 207 4.30 16.73 18.96
CA ASN A 207 5.36 17.75 18.88
C ASN A 207 6.69 17.30 19.51
N ASN A 208 6.61 16.32 20.42
CA ASN A 208 7.76 15.67 21.03
C ASN A 208 8.15 14.38 20.29
N CYS A 209 7.29 13.88 19.39
CA CYS A 209 7.69 12.86 18.45
C CYS A 209 8.44 13.51 17.30
N ARG A 210 9.76 13.33 17.27
CA ARG A 210 10.57 13.75 16.16
C ARG A 210 10.33 12.86 14.95
N ASP A 211 10.56 11.57 15.11
CA ASP A 211 10.53 10.59 14.04
C ASP A 211 9.85 9.31 14.55
N ALA A 212 8.92 8.75 13.77
CA ALA A 212 8.30 7.46 14.10
C ALA A 212 9.16 6.27 13.65
N ASN A 213 10.17 6.55 12.83
CA ASN A 213 11.01 5.56 12.18
C ASN A 213 12.45 5.53 12.71
N GLU A 214 12.92 6.67 13.22
CA GLU A 214 14.21 6.81 13.90
C GLU A 214 13.92 7.08 15.40
N ASP A 215 14.87 6.82 16.31
CA ASP A 215 14.71 6.93 17.79
C ASP A 215 13.97 5.78 18.51
N HIS A 216 14.08 4.56 17.99
CA HIS A 216 13.73 3.33 18.71
C HIS A 216 14.78 2.25 18.45
N ASN A 217 15.29 1.61 19.51
CA ASN A 217 16.29 0.53 19.41
C ASN A 217 15.69 -0.80 18.93
N MET A 218 14.80 -0.71 17.94
CA MET A 218 14.07 -1.82 17.35
C MET A 218 14.42 -2.00 15.88
N GLY A 219 14.98 -1.02 15.18
CA GLY A 219 15.66 -1.29 13.90
C GLY A 219 16.88 -2.19 14.11
N PHE A 220 17.46 -2.69 13.02
CA PHE A 220 18.75 -3.37 13.09
C PHE A 220 19.73 -2.78 12.09
N ASP A 221 20.44 -1.75 12.53
CA ASP A 221 21.51 -1.13 11.77
C ASP A 221 22.85 -1.82 12.03
N ASP A 222 23.68 -1.91 11.00
CA ASP A 222 25.08 -2.35 11.07
C ASP A 222 25.30 -3.79 11.61
N ILE A 223 24.26 -4.62 11.68
CA ILE A 223 24.38 -6.03 12.12
C ILE A 223 24.77 -6.94 10.95
N GLY A 224 24.26 -6.66 9.76
CA GLY A 224 24.52 -7.44 8.57
C GLY A 224 23.69 -8.72 8.46
N CYS A 225 23.89 -9.48 7.38
CA CYS A 225 23.22 -10.76 7.15
C CYS A 225 23.63 -11.84 8.16
N ASP A 226 22.77 -12.83 8.40
CA ASP A 226 23.13 -13.97 9.22
C ASP A 226 24.03 -14.95 8.45
N PRO A 227 25.27 -15.23 8.94
CA PRO A 227 26.20 -16.15 8.28
C PRO A 227 25.62 -17.55 7.96
N GLN A 228 24.60 -18.00 8.69
CA GLN A 228 23.96 -19.29 8.44
C GLN A 228 23.30 -19.37 7.05
N TYR A 229 22.95 -18.23 6.45
CA TYR A 229 22.29 -18.14 5.14
C TYR A 229 23.25 -17.85 3.99
N ARG A 230 24.58 -17.90 4.21
CA ARG A 230 25.57 -17.57 3.16
C ARG A 230 25.37 -18.36 1.87
N ASN A 231 24.86 -19.59 1.96
CA ASN A 231 24.60 -20.44 0.81
C ASN A 231 23.52 -19.93 -0.15
N GLN A 232 22.77 -18.87 0.20
CA GLN A 232 21.75 -18.27 -0.67
C GLN A 232 22.32 -17.20 -1.63
N ILE A 233 23.59 -16.82 -1.48
CA ILE A 233 24.22 -15.81 -2.36
C ILE A 233 24.15 -16.28 -3.81
N GLY A 234 23.67 -15.40 -4.69
CA GLY A 234 23.50 -15.68 -6.11
C GLY A 234 22.17 -16.35 -6.49
N GLU A 235 21.32 -16.67 -5.51
CA GLU A 235 19.98 -17.23 -5.74
C GLU A 235 18.88 -16.28 -5.23
N ALA A 236 17.68 -16.36 -5.81
CA ALA A 236 16.55 -15.62 -5.28
C ALA A 236 16.21 -16.11 -3.87
N ILE A 237 16.03 -15.20 -2.92
CA ILE A 237 15.68 -15.58 -1.54
C ILE A 237 14.24 -16.13 -1.55
N PRO A 238 14.01 -17.39 -1.16
CA PRO A 238 12.66 -17.95 -1.14
C PRO A 238 11.81 -17.23 -0.09
N GLU A 239 10.75 -16.59 -0.56
CA GLU A 239 9.75 -15.95 0.27
C GLU A 239 8.41 -16.70 0.13
N ASP A 240 7.64 -16.74 1.21
CA ASP A 240 6.34 -17.40 1.32
C ASP A 240 5.23 -16.39 1.01
N ASP A 241 4.73 -16.48 -0.23
CA ASP A 241 3.69 -15.60 -0.76
C ASP A 241 2.36 -15.69 0.01
N SER A 242 2.15 -16.70 0.86
CA SER A 242 0.94 -16.77 1.69
C SER A 242 0.90 -15.69 2.77
N VAL A 243 2.05 -15.09 3.10
CA VAL A 243 2.17 -14.00 4.09
C VAL A 243 2.72 -12.71 3.49
N CYS A 244 2.90 -12.65 2.16
CA CYS A 244 3.45 -11.49 1.47
C CYS A 244 2.44 -10.85 0.50
N TRP A 245 2.62 -9.57 0.22
CA TRP A 245 1.84 -8.80 -0.75
C TRP A 245 2.71 -7.75 -1.43
N GLU A 246 2.33 -7.36 -2.65
CA GLU A 246 3.11 -6.42 -3.46
C GLU A 246 2.25 -5.31 -4.04
N ILE A 247 2.87 -4.14 -4.20
CA ILE A 247 2.33 -2.99 -4.92
C ILE A 247 3.35 -2.62 -5.99
N GLU A 248 2.91 -2.60 -7.24
CA GLU A 248 3.71 -2.16 -8.38
C GLU A 248 3.44 -0.68 -8.65
N ARG A 249 4.44 0.01 -9.22
CA ARG A 249 4.36 1.45 -9.54
C ARG A 249 3.94 2.30 -8.35
N PHE A 250 4.49 1.99 -7.19
CA PHE A 250 4.26 2.75 -5.97
C PHE A 250 4.84 4.16 -6.08
N GLY A 251 4.19 5.13 -5.43
CA GLY A 251 4.54 6.54 -5.50
C GLY A 251 3.83 7.28 -6.65
N PHE A 252 4.01 8.60 -6.68
CA PHE A 252 3.40 9.46 -7.67
C PHE A 252 4.43 9.94 -8.71
N THR A 253 4.03 9.92 -9.99
CA THR A 253 4.78 10.55 -11.09
C THR A 253 3.84 11.49 -11.84
N GLU A 254 4.31 12.68 -12.21
CA GLU A 254 3.51 13.66 -12.98
C GLU A 254 3.06 13.13 -14.36
N ASN A 255 3.76 12.12 -14.91
CA ASN A 255 3.58 11.63 -16.29
C ASN A 255 2.68 10.37 -16.42
N GLY A 256 1.89 10.00 -15.40
CA GLY A 256 1.17 8.71 -15.34
C GLY A 256 -0.27 8.60 -15.89
N GLY A 257 -0.99 9.72 -16.15
CA GLY A 257 -2.31 9.84 -16.86
C GLY A 257 -3.57 9.14 -16.28
N PRO A 258 -4.82 9.55 -16.63
CA PRO A 258 -5.29 10.89 -17.00
C PRO A 258 -5.65 11.70 -15.74
N SER A 259 -5.08 12.89 -15.66
CA SER A 259 -5.50 13.93 -14.73
C SER A 259 -6.90 14.42 -15.08
N TYR A 260 -7.92 13.89 -14.41
CA TYR A 260 -9.15 14.64 -14.25
C TYR A 260 -8.97 15.64 -13.10
N GLY A 261 -8.49 16.82 -13.48
CA GLY A 261 -8.86 18.06 -12.80
C GLY A 261 -8.10 18.44 -11.55
N VAL A 262 -6.80 18.71 -11.67
CA VAL A 262 -6.21 19.79 -10.86
C VAL A 262 -6.14 21.02 -11.75
N HIS A 263 -7.00 21.97 -11.46
CA HIS A 263 -6.96 23.31 -12.02
C HIS A 263 -5.55 23.85 -11.92
N ALA A 264 -4.88 23.96 -13.06
CA ALA A 264 -3.71 24.81 -13.22
C ALA A 264 -4.12 26.24 -12.86
N VAL A 265 -3.82 26.63 -11.62
CA VAL A 265 -3.64 28.02 -11.24
C VAL A 265 -2.40 28.47 -12.00
N LEU A 266 -2.57 29.19 -13.12
CA LEU A 266 -1.66 30.23 -13.64
C LEU A 266 -2.04 30.60 -15.08
N ALA A 267 -2.81 31.68 -15.24
CA ALA A 267 -2.62 32.71 -16.29
C ALA A 267 -3.72 33.79 -16.20
N ILE A 268 -3.69 34.63 -15.16
CA ILE A 268 -4.22 35.99 -15.28
C ILE A 268 -3.02 36.87 -15.62
N ASN A 269 -2.81 37.12 -16.91
CA ASN A 269 -2.17 38.33 -17.43
C ASN A 269 -2.17 38.30 -18.95
N ALA A 270 -3.21 38.89 -19.56
CA ALA A 270 -3.13 39.70 -20.79
C ALA A 270 -4.54 39.87 -21.38
N LEU A 271 -5.33 40.79 -20.82
CA LEU A 271 -6.38 41.45 -21.59
C LEU A 271 -6.51 42.90 -21.14
N LEU A 272 -5.49 43.69 -21.50
CA LEU A 272 -5.55 45.15 -21.48
C LEU A 272 -4.94 45.63 -22.80
N LEU A 273 -5.71 45.50 -23.88
CA LEU A 273 -5.50 46.32 -25.07
C LEU A 273 -6.87 46.86 -25.52
N PHE A 274 -7.12 48.07 -25.04
CA PHE A 274 -7.77 49.19 -25.74
C PHE A 274 -8.82 48.86 -26.81
N VAL A 275 -10.08 48.90 -26.38
CA VAL A 275 -11.13 49.55 -27.18
C VAL A 275 -10.96 51.05 -26.96
N LEU A 276 -10.53 51.78 -27.99
CA LEU A 276 -10.84 53.19 -28.30
C LEU A 276 -9.94 53.63 -29.46
N PHE A 277 -10.42 53.44 -30.69
CA PHE A 277 -10.49 54.38 -31.82
C PHE A 277 -10.88 53.62 -33.08
#